data_AF-A0A382HA74-F1
#
_entry.id   AF-A0A382HA74-F1
#
_cell.length_a   1.000
_cell.length_b   1.000
_cell.length_c   1.000
_cell.angle_alpha   90.00
_cell.angle_beta   90.00
_cell.angle_gamma   90.00
#
_symmetry.space_group_name_H-M   'P 1'
#
loop_
_entity.id
_entity.type
_entity.pdbx_description
1 polymer ?
#
loop_
_entity_poly.entity_id
_entity_poly.type
_entity_poly.pdbx_seq_one_letter_code
_entity_poly.pdbx_strand_id
1 'polypeptide(L)'
;MAFTLSKNALHSALSRVMSCVVAISTVASMPFAYADVELNGQNEALSSQEQVNVVLNGKFTQGALLRGQAPAGAKVTLNGETVQTNKDGKFVVGFEREAPLQQTLVVKLDNGQKWQRDITLEKREYN
;
A
#
# COMPACT_ATOMS: atom_id res chain seq x y z
N MET A 1 -21.19 -20.88 31.19
CA MET A 1 -20.59 -20.62 29.85
C MET A 1 -21.50 -19.63 29.16
N ALA A 2 -21.12 -18.35 29.17
CA ALA A 2 -21.97 -17.25 28.70
C ALA A 2 -21.36 -16.68 27.40
N PHE A 3 -22.09 -16.81 26.30
CA PHE A 3 -21.85 -16.05 25.08
C PHE A 3 -23.19 -15.51 24.60
N THR A 4 -23.49 -14.29 25.00
CA THR A 4 -24.62 -13.50 24.51
C THR A 4 -24.05 -12.60 23.41
N LEU A 5 -24.51 -12.80 22.18
CA LEU A 5 -24.22 -11.93 21.05
C LEU A 5 -25.30 -10.84 21.03
N SER A 6 -24.95 -9.68 21.57
CA SER A 6 -25.70 -8.44 21.44
C SER A 6 -25.60 -7.94 20.00
N LYS A 7 -26.72 -8.00 19.26
CA LYS A 7 -26.97 -7.21 18.05
C LYS A 7 -27.83 -6.01 18.48
N ASN A 8 -27.19 -4.88 18.77
CA ASN A 8 -27.84 -3.57 18.75
C ASN A 8 -27.67 -3.01 17.33
N ALA A 9 -28.74 -2.94 16.56
CA ALA A 9 -29.69 -1.81 16.51
C ALA A 9 -29.16 -0.73 15.55
N LEU A 10 -29.73 -0.65 14.34
CA LEU A 10 -30.92 0.15 14.03
C LEU A 10 -30.49 1.58 13.68
N HIS A 11 -30.48 1.91 12.38
CA HIS A 11 -31.41 2.94 11.94
C HIS A 11 -31.68 2.85 10.44
N SER A 12 -32.96 2.63 10.18
CA SER A 12 -33.70 2.85 8.96
C SER A 12 -33.58 4.29 8.47
N ALA A 13 -33.43 4.46 7.16
CA ALA A 13 -33.91 5.65 6.46
C ALA A 13 -34.57 5.20 5.15
N LEU A 14 -35.90 5.12 5.20
CA LEU A 14 -36.76 5.17 4.03
C LEU A 14 -36.42 6.43 3.22
N SER A 15 -36.29 6.31 1.90
CA SER A 15 -36.86 7.32 1.02
C SER A 15 -37.32 6.69 -0.28
N ARG A 16 -38.64 6.65 -0.44
CA ARG A 16 -39.36 6.24 -1.64
C ARG A 16 -39.43 7.45 -2.57
N VAL A 17 -38.84 7.36 -3.75
CA VAL A 17 -39.16 8.23 -4.90
C VAL A 17 -39.43 7.24 -6.04
N MET A 18 -40.66 6.78 -6.22
CA MET A 18 -41.81 7.48 -6.79
C MET A 18 -41.50 8.02 -8.19
N SER A 19 -42.19 7.41 -9.15
CA SER A 19 -42.48 7.87 -10.51
C SER A 19 -41.57 7.37 -11.63
N CYS A 20 -42.08 6.32 -12.28
CA CYS A 20 -41.84 5.94 -13.66
C CYS A 20 -41.71 7.17 -14.56
N VAL A 21 -40.66 7.13 -15.38
CA VAL A 21 -40.43 8.00 -16.52
C VAL A 21 -41.62 7.91 -17.47
N VAL A 22 -42.26 9.06 -17.71
CA VAL A 22 -43.24 9.27 -18.78
C VAL A 22 -42.49 9.36 -20.11
N ALA A 23 -42.86 8.51 -21.06
CA ALA A 23 -42.45 8.61 -22.45
C ALA A 23 -43.12 9.82 -23.13
N ILE A 24 -42.35 10.72 -23.73
CA ILE A 24 -42.83 11.66 -24.77
C ILE A 24 -41.75 11.84 -25.85
N SER A 25 -41.97 11.14 -26.96
CA SER A 25 -41.95 11.59 -28.36
C SER A 25 -41.13 12.81 -28.80
N THR A 26 -40.17 12.55 -29.69
CA THR A 26 -39.79 13.29 -30.92
C THR A 26 -39.90 14.82 -30.97
N VAL A 27 -38.76 15.50 -31.11
CA VAL A 27 -38.62 16.73 -31.93
C VAL A 27 -37.31 16.70 -32.71
N ALA A 28 -37.40 16.95 -34.02
CA ALA A 28 -36.28 17.23 -34.91
C ALA A 28 -36.24 18.75 -35.16
N SER A 29 -35.06 19.39 -35.04
CA SER A 29 -34.59 20.57 -35.80
C SER A 29 -33.29 21.13 -35.20
N MET A 30 -32.33 21.43 -36.08
CA MET A 30 -30.92 21.85 -35.89
C MET A 30 -30.76 23.26 -35.26
N PRO A 31 -29.54 23.85 -35.20
CA PRO A 31 -28.33 23.48 -34.46
C PRO A 31 -27.91 24.64 -33.53
N PHE A 32 -27.61 24.37 -32.25
CA PHE A 32 -26.94 25.37 -31.41
C PHE A 32 -25.47 25.01 -31.27
N ALA A 33 -24.63 25.80 -31.92
CA ALA A 33 -23.21 25.88 -31.64
C ALA A 33 -23.02 26.26 -30.18
N TYR A 34 -22.69 25.28 -29.34
CA TYR A 34 -22.06 25.52 -28.05
C TYR A 34 -20.56 25.31 -28.24
N ALA A 35 -19.85 26.43 -28.24
CA ALA A 35 -18.42 26.47 -28.06
C ALA A 35 -18.16 26.74 -26.58
N ASP A 36 -17.77 25.71 -25.84
CA ASP A 36 -16.91 25.87 -24.68
C ASP A 36 -16.26 24.54 -24.29
N VAL A 37 -14.95 24.54 -24.51
CA VAL A 37 -13.91 24.04 -23.62
C VAL A 37 -14.15 22.67 -23.00
N GLU A 38 -13.47 21.72 -23.64
CA GLU A 38 -12.88 20.53 -23.06
C GLU A 38 -12.11 20.88 -21.78
N LEU A 39 -12.78 20.81 -20.62
CA LEU A 39 -12.11 20.55 -19.35
C LEU A 39 -12.07 19.04 -19.17
N ASN A 40 -11.18 18.39 -19.93
CA ASN A 40 -10.57 17.14 -19.50
C ASN A 40 -9.73 17.48 -18.25
N GLY A 41 -10.44 17.66 -17.14
CA GLY A 41 -9.92 18.06 -15.84
C GLY A 41 -9.08 16.92 -15.29
N GLN A 42 -7.79 17.05 -15.54
CA GLN A 42 -6.68 16.43 -14.85
C GLN A 42 -6.98 16.24 -13.36
N ASN A 43 -7.54 15.08 -13.01
CA ASN A 43 -7.45 14.53 -11.67
C ASN A 43 -6.85 13.13 -11.75
N GLU A 44 -5.79 13.00 -12.53
CA GLU A 44 -4.65 12.18 -12.14
C GLU A 44 -4.08 12.88 -10.89
N ALA A 45 -4.76 12.70 -9.75
CA ALA A 45 -4.27 13.11 -8.46
C ALA A 45 -2.95 12.36 -8.28
N LEU A 46 -1.87 13.08 -8.59
CA LEU A 46 -0.49 12.69 -8.40
C LEU A 46 -0.42 12.01 -7.05
N SER A 47 -0.31 10.68 -7.09
CA SER A 47 0.07 9.86 -5.95
C SER A 47 1.52 10.21 -5.60
N SER A 48 1.73 11.44 -5.13
CA SER A 48 2.86 11.84 -4.31
C SER A 48 2.67 11.24 -2.92
N GLN A 49 2.41 9.93 -2.88
CA GLN A 49 2.79 9.12 -1.75
C GLN A 49 4.31 9.20 -1.78
N GLU A 50 4.88 10.11 -0.99
CA GLU A 50 6.31 10.34 -0.88
C GLU A 50 6.98 8.97 -0.75
N GLN A 51 7.64 8.58 -1.82
CA GLN A 51 8.01 7.20 -2.02
C GLN A 51 9.23 6.94 -1.15
N VAL A 52 9.06 6.11 -0.14
CA VAL A 52 10.17 5.68 0.72
C VAL A 52 11.21 4.99 -0.16
N ASN A 53 12.31 5.67 -0.40
CA ASN A 53 13.39 5.13 -1.21
C ASN A 53 14.26 4.21 -0.34
N VAL A 54 14.18 2.91 -0.61
CA VAL A 54 14.97 1.88 0.08
C VAL A 54 15.81 1.13 -0.94
N VAL A 55 17.13 1.14 -0.76
CA VAL A 55 18.08 0.44 -1.62
C VAL A 55 18.59 -0.81 -0.90
N LEU A 56 18.52 -1.96 -1.57
CA LEU A 56 18.98 -3.25 -1.04
C LEU A 56 20.07 -3.82 -1.95
N ASN A 57 21.19 -4.24 -1.34
CA ASN A 57 22.34 -4.81 -2.03
C ASN A 57 22.79 -6.11 -1.34
N GLY A 58 22.84 -7.19 -2.09
CA GLY A 58 23.25 -8.50 -1.59
C GLY A 58 22.53 -9.63 -2.31
N LYS A 59 22.76 -10.86 -1.83
CA LYS A 59 22.04 -12.03 -2.32
C LYS A 59 20.87 -12.35 -1.38
N PHE A 60 19.73 -12.68 -1.95
CA PHE A 60 18.58 -13.19 -1.22
C PHE A 60 18.71 -14.70 -1.08
N THR A 61 19.66 -15.17 -0.27
CA THR A 61 19.96 -16.59 -0.06
C THR A 61 20.16 -16.84 1.43
N GLN A 62 19.76 -18.01 1.93
CA GLN A 62 20.05 -18.42 3.31
C GLN A 62 21.56 -18.36 3.63
N GLY A 63 21.91 -17.88 4.83
CA GLY A 63 23.29 -17.68 5.25
C GLY A 63 24.00 -16.48 4.61
N ALA A 64 23.30 -15.59 3.90
CA ALA A 64 23.87 -14.40 3.28
C ALA A 64 23.65 -13.13 4.12
N LEU A 65 24.47 -12.10 3.86
CA LEU A 65 24.28 -10.75 4.37
C LEU A 65 23.62 -9.88 3.30
N LEU A 66 22.57 -9.16 3.70
CA LEU A 66 21.91 -8.13 2.92
C LEU A 66 22.26 -6.76 3.51
N ARG A 67 22.79 -5.87 2.67
CA ARG A 67 23.07 -4.48 3.05
C ARG A 67 21.95 -3.60 2.53
N GLY A 68 21.43 -2.74 3.38
CA GLY A 68 20.35 -1.85 3.02
C GLY A 68 20.66 -0.40 3.36
N GLN A 69 20.00 0.49 2.63
CA GLN A 69 19.97 1.91 2.88
C GLN A 69 18.50 2.34 2.91
N ALA A 70 18.03 2.75 4.07
CA ALA A 70 16.75 3.42 4.26
C ALA A 70 16.98 4.94 4.40
N PRO A 71 15.93 5.76 4.33
CA PRO A 71 16.03 7.17 4.69
C PRO A 71 16.55 7.36 6.12
N ALA A 72 17.29 8.43 6.37
CA ALA A 72 17.82 8.73 7.70
C ALA A 72 16.68 8.89 8.73
N GLY A 73 16.87 8.35 9.93
CA GLY A 73 15.86 8.36 10.99
C GLY A 73 14.74 7.32 10.83
N ALA A 74 14.66 6.61 9.70
CA ALA A 74 13.65 5.57 9.51
C ALA A 74 13.90 4.35 10.43
N LYS A 75 12.80 3.75 10.89
CA LYS A 75 12.78 2.51 11.66
C LYS A 75 12.67 1.33 10.72
N VAL A 76 13.62 0.41 10.79
CA VAL A 76 13.67 -0.79 9.94
C VAL A 76 13.35 -2.01 10.78
N THR A 77 12.46 -2.88 10.29
CA THR A 77 12.17 -4.17 10.93
C THR A 77 12.19 -5.31 9.93
N LEU A 78 12.68 -6.48 10.35
CA LEU A 78 12.66 -7.73 9.60
C LEU A 78 11.80 -8.74 10.36
N ASN A 79 10.73 -9.23 9.73
CA ASN A 79 9.75 -10.14 10.35
C ASN A 79 9.21 -9.64 11.71
N GLY A 80 9.15 -8.32 11.90
CA GLY A 80 8.74 -7.68 13.15
C GLY A 80 9.87 -7.40 14.14
N GLU A 81 11.08 -7.92 13.93
CA GLU A 81 12.25 -7.62 14.77
C GLU A 81 12.95 -6.33 14.32
N THR A 82 13.40 -5.50 15.27
CA THR A 82 14.04 -4.22 14.96
C THR A 82 15.47 -4.41 14.47
N VAL A 83 15.78 -3.84 13.31
CA VAL A 83 17.13 -3.81 12.75
C VAL A 83 17.77 -2.46 13.08
N GLN A 84 18.98 -2.50 13.65
CA GLN A 84 19.71 -1.27 13.96
C GLN A 84 20.18 -0.58 12.67
N THR A 85 19.99 0.73 12.62
CA THR A 85 20.43 1.60 11.53
C THR A 85 21.43 2.63 12.07
N ASN A 86 22.36 3.06 11.23
CA ASN A 86 23.25 4.17 11.56
C ASN A 86 22.55 5.54 11.33
N LYS A 87 23.24 6.64 11.63
CA LYS A 87 22.73 8.01 11.43
C LYS A 87 22.34 8.31 9.98
N ASP A 88 22.99 7.67 9.01
CA ASP A 88 22.69 7.83 7.59
C ASP A 88 21.54 6.92 7.12
N GLY A 89 21.02 6.01 7.96
CA GLY A 89 20.00 5.02 7.58
C GLY A 89 20.54 3.73 6.96
N LYS A 90 21.86 3.49 7.02
CA LYS A 90 22.49 2.24 6.59
C LYS A 90 22.23 1.14 7.62
N PHE A 91 21.94 -0.05 7.12
CA PHE A 91 21.74 -1.23 7.96
C PHE A 91 22.26 -2.49 7.28
N VAL A 92 22.47 -3.52 8.08
CA VAL A 92 22.88 -4.85 7.61
C VAL A 92 21.99 -5.88 8.29
N VAL A 93 21.48 -6.81 7.49
CA VAL A 93 20.71 -7.96 7.95
C VAL A 93 21.44 -9.23 7.54
N GLY A 94 21.59 -10.16 8.46
CA GLY A 94 22.02 -11.52 8.15
C GLY A 94 20.84 -12.47 8.15
N PHE A 95 20.73 -13.27 7.10
CA PHE A 95 19.81 -14.41 7.09
C PHE A 95 20.53 -15.62 7.65
N GLU A 96 19.93 -16.31 8.61
CA GLU A 96 20.47 -17.54 9.15
C GLU A 96 20.58 -18.64 8.07
N ARG A 97 21.36 -19.68 8.35
CA ARG A 97 21.56 -20.80 7.42
C ARG A 97 20.26 -21.59 7.16
N GLU A 98 19.38 -21.61 8.15
CA GLU A 98 18.09 -22.31 8.09
C GLU A 98 16.91 -21.34 8.28
N ALA A 99 17.12 -20.05 7.98
CA ALA A 99 16.06 -19.04 8.08
C ALA A 99 14.86 -19.41 7.19
N PRO A 100 13.61 -19.03 7.58
CA PRO A 100 12.45 -19.17 6.71
C PRO A 100 12.72 -18.57 5.32
N LEU A 101 12.23 -19.20 4.25
CA LEU A 101 12.48 -18.69 2.90
C LEU A 101 11.70 -17.40 2.62
N GLN A 102 10.67 -17.10 3.41
CA GLN A 102 9.84 -15.92 3.27
C GLN A 102 10.19 -14.95 4.40
N GLN A 103 10.54 -13.74 4.01
CA GLN A 103 10.98 -12.68 4.90
C GLN A 103 10.20 -11.42 4.55
N THR A 104 9.81 -10.63 5.55
CA THR A 104 9.14 -9.35 5.33
C THR A 104 10.00 -8.24 5.91
N LEU A 105 10.49 -7.35 5.04
CA LEU A 105 11.21 -6.16 5.42
C LEU A 105 10.26 -4.97 5.44
N VAL A 106 10.22 -4.25 6.54
CA VAL A 106 9.40 -3.04 6.72
C VAL A 106 10.29 -1.87 7.08
N VAL A 107 10.06 -0.74 6.43
CA VAL A 107 10.68 0.54 6.76
C VAL A 107 9.57 1.53 7.08
N LYS A 108 9.62 2.13 8.27
CA LYS A 108 8.66 3.15 8.71
C LYS A 108 9.40 4.46 8.97
N LEU A 109 8.94 5.52 8.31
CA LEU A 109 9.39 6.89 8.54
C LEU A 109 8.63 7.52 9.70
N ASP A 110 9.21 8.58 10.28
CA ASP A 110 8.59 9.34 11.36
C ASP A 110 7.33 10.11 10.92
N ASN A 111 7.20 10.40 9.62
CA ASN A 111 5.99 10.97 9.02
C ASN A 111 4.82 9.95 8.92
N GLY A 112 5.04 8.70 9.33
CA GLY A 112 4.04 7.64 9.32
C GLY A 112 4.01 6.81 8.02
N GLN A 113 4.73 7.20 6.97
CA GLN A 113 4.84 6.42 5.75
C GLN A 113 5.53 5.08 6.03
N LYS A 114 4.99 4.05 5.39
CA LYS A 114 5.46 2.68 5.54
C LYS A 114 5.78 2.14 4.16
N TRP A 115 6.97 1.57 4.03
CA TRP A 115 7.37 0.75 2.91
C TRP A 115 7.55 -0.69 3.39
N GLN A 116 7.06 -1.63 2.60
CA GLN A 116 7.14 -3.04 2.92
C GLN A 116 7.55 -3.80 1.67
N ARG A 117 8.41 -4.79 1.84
CA ARG A 117 8.81 -5.71 0.79
C ARG A 117 8.90 -7.12 1.33
N ASP A 118 8.18 -8.02 0.69
CA ASP A 118 8.35 -9.45 0.88
C ASP A 118 9.55 -9.92 0.05
N ILE A 119 10.43 -10.67 0.71
CA ILE A 119 11.70 -11.16 0.19
C ILE A 119 11.64 -12.69 0.24
N THR A 120 11.80 -13.31 -0.92
CA THR A 120 11.98 -14.75 -1.02
C THR A 120 13.46 -15.07 -1.07
N LEU A 121 13.93 -15.85 -0.10
CA LEU A 121 15.30 -16.36 -0.05
C LEU A 121 15.42 -17.66 -0.85
N GLU A 122 16.55 -17.83 -1.51
CA GLU A 122 17.01 -19.08 -2.07
C GLU A 122 17.55 -20.00 -0.96
N LYS A 123 17.15 -21.27 -1.00
CA LYS A 123 17.68 -22.30 -0.11
C LYS A 123 19.12 -22.62 -0.48
N ARG A 124 19.99 -22.75 0.53
CA ARG A 124 21.38 -23.22 0.35
C ARG A 124 21.53 -24.60 1.00
N GLU A 125 22.19 -25.52 0.30
CA GLU A 125 22.57 -26.82 0.86
C GLU A 125 23.94 -26.72 1.54
N TYR A 126 24.07 -27.41 2.67
CA TYR A 126 25.31 -27.56 3.42
C TYR A 126 25.57 -29.07 3.56
N ASN A 127 26.80 -29.50 3.28
CA ASN A 127 27.27 -30.88 3.41
C ASN A 127 28.27 -30.99 4.56
#